data_AF-A0A7R8D5U1-F1
#
_entry.id   AF-A0A7R8D5U1-F1
#
_cell.length_a   1.000
_cell.length_b   1.000
_cell.length_c   1.000
_cell.angle_alpha   90.00
_cell.angle_beta   90.00
_cell.angle_gamma   90.00
#
_symmetry.space_group_name_H-M   'P 1'
#
loop_
_entity.id
_entity.type
_entity.pdbx_description
1 polymer ?
#
loop_
_entity_poly.entity_id
_entity_poly.type
_entity_poly.pdbx_seq_one_letter_code
_entity_poly.pdbx_strand_id
1 'polypeptide(L)'
;MSFSFVIVGSNKRFKPCSVRVRAFSLLKNRGTLYTKCLRYFHIGSVIHSASIKELEINIQTDIPGPKSTKLRNDLLEYQQISSVSLISDSHKSLGNFLVDVDNNTYLDCFMQISSIPLGYNNPELIAALSTPANIHQLVNRPAMGWFPNEEWIEYITKVFMAVAPSGMDQIFPMMCGTCSNENAMKLCFMKHMSKERGGRTEFTEEELNSTMANSPPGSPSLSILSFKGGFHGRTVGLLKDKRCLENLEETIHTQNKLSAPIAGIIVEPIQSEGGDYHGSKSFFQGVDHIAHKYGISLIIDEVQTHGPDIVTFSKKMLSGGIYHKKSHRPEHPGRVINTWLGDPHKVIMLSEVWKYIQKHQCLKLAQDSGEVMLNGLKELEKKFLGIIRSSRGIGTFCAFDCDSVQTRDKLIQKMLKKYYREQP
;
A
#
# COMPACT_ATOMS: atom_id res chain seq x y z
N MET A 1 1.85 -1.52 5.56
CA MET A 1 1.89 -0.15 4.93
C MET A 1 3.23 0.31 4.39
N SER A 2 3.35 0.20 3.09
CA SER A 2 4.50 0.70 2.38
C SER A 2 4.52 2.21 2.61
N PHE A 3 5.43 2.69 3.47
CA PHE A 3 5.56 4.08 3.85
C PHE A 3 6.36 4.90 2.84
N SER A 4 5.70 5.95 2.39
CA SER A 4 6.35 7.24 2.27
C SER A 4 6.28 7.89 3.66
N PHE A 5 7.44 8.14 4.26
CA PHE A 5 7.67 8.74 5.58
C PHE A 5 6.72 8.29 6.71
N VAL A 6 6.98 7.10 7.28
CA VAL A 6 6.67 6.84 8.69
C VAL A 6 7.93 6.45 9.41
N ILE A 7 8.36 7.38 10.23
CA ILE A 7 9.46 7.17 11.15
C ILE A 7 8.94 6.19 12.24
N VAL A 8 9.64 5.08 12.43
CA VAL A 8 9.35 4.08 13.47
C VAL A 8 10.47 4.10 14.51
N GLY A 9 10.11 4.25 15.79
CA GLY A 9 11.05 4.28 16.90
C GLY A 9 11.42 2.88 17.38
N SER A 10 12.72 2.55 17.44
CA SER A 10 13.21 1.30 18.04
C SER A 10 13.75 1.53 19.45
N ASN A 11 13.10 0.88 20.43
CA ASN A 11 13.51 0.81 21.84
C ASN A 11 14.78 -0.05 21.98
N LYS A 12 15.95 0.56 22.23
CA LYS A 12 17.04 -0.08 22.98
C LYS A 12 17.81 0.96 23.80
N ARG A 13 17.85 0.72 25.12
CA ARG A 13 18.59 1.46 26.14
C ARG A 13 20.10 1.28 25.94
N PHE A 14 20.87 2.36 25.85
CA PHE A 14 22.28 2.41 26.28
C PHE A 14 22.65 3.83 26.77
N LYS A 15 23.52 3.87 27.78
CA LYS A 15 23.86 5.04 28.62
C LYS A 15 24.66 6.13 27.88
N PRO A 16 24.58 7.40 28.32
CA PRO A 16 25.19 8.55 27.63
C PRO A 16 26.69 8.68 27.95
N CYS A 17 27.50 8.97 26.93
CA CYS A 17 28.83 9.55 27.10
C CYS A 17 28.80 10.99 26.57
N SER A 18 29.06 11.94 27.44
CA SER A 18 29.07 13.38 27.16
C SER A 18 30.35 13.80 26.47
N VAL A 19 30.26 14.44 25.29
CA VAL A 19 31.32 15.32 24.80
C VAL A 19 30.67 16.59 24.24
N ARG A 20 30.93 17.71 24.92
CA ARG A 20 30.65 19.07 24.43
C ARG A 20 31.72 19.44 23.39
N VAL A 21 31.32 19.87 22.20
CA VAL A 21 32.13 20.79 21.40
C VAL A 21 31.21 21.85 20.80
N ARG A 22 31.50 23.10 21.14
CA ARG A 22 30.98 24.31 20.48
C ARG A 22 31.73 24.47 19.16
N ALA A 23 31.00 24.73 18.07
CA ALA A 23 31.52 25.56 16.99
C ALA A 23 30.34 26.27 16.29
N PHE A 24 30.34 27.59 16.50
CA PHE A 24 29.50 28.57 15.86
C PHE A 24 29.94 28.78 14.40
N SER A 25 29.03 29.34 13.61
CA SER A 25 29.23 29.98 12.30
C SER A 25 29.80 29.13 11.17
N LEU A 26 28.93 28.75 10.23
CA LEU A 26 29.11 28.85 8.78
C LEU A 26 27.78 28.41 8.14
N LEU A 27 27.48 28.91 6.95
CA LEU A 27 26.22 28.75 6.19
C LEU A 27 25.19 29.89 6.36
N LYS A 28 25.65 31.12 6.14
CA LYS A 28 24.93 32.03 5.24
C LYS A 28 25.07 31.48 3.81
N ASN A 29 24.10 30.69 3.36
CA ASN A 29 23.76 30.53 1.93
C ASN A 29 22.49 29.68 1.86
N ARG A 30 21.36 30.38 1.94
CA ARG A 30 20.03 29.80 1.73
C ARG A 30 19.74 29.77 0.24
N GLY A 31 19.42 28.58 -0.26
CA GLY A 31 18.74 28.40 -1.54
C GLY A 31 19.46 27.46 -2.49
N THR A 32 19.34 26.14 -2.29
CA THR A 32 19.48 25.12 -3.38
C THR A 32 19.08 23.72 -2.91
N LEU A 33 17.82 23.53 -2.51
CA LEU A 33 17.20 22.19 -2.50
C LEU A 33 15.74 22.29 -2.98
N TYR A 34 15.01 23.29 -2.48
CA TYR A 34 13.64 23.61 -2.89
C TYR A 34 13.51 23.91 -4.39
N THR A 35 14.40 24.73 -4.95
CA THR A 35 14.35 25.16 -6.36
C THR A 35 14.78 24.09 -7.35
N LYS A 36 15.54 23.07 -6.92
CA LYS A 36 15.99 21.97 -7.79
C LYS A 36 14.92 20.88 -7.95
N CYS A 37 14.06 20.67 -6.96
CA CYS A 37 12.92 19.75 -7.10
C CYS A 37 11.80 20.32 -7.98
N LEU A 38 11.60 21.65 -8.03
CA LEU A 38 10.51 22.26 -8.79
C LEU A 38 10.79 22.38 -10.30
N ARG A 39 12.06 22.57 -10.72
CA ARG A 39 12.40 22.78 -12.15
C ARG A 39 12.24 21.55 -13.06
N TYR A 40 11.96 20.36 -12.53
CA TYR A 40 11.73 19.15 -13.33
C TYR A 40 10.26 18.90 -13.71
N PHE A 41 9.34 19.83 -13.39
CA PHE A 41 7.89 19.67 -13.57
C PHE A 41 7.27 20.62 -14.61
N HIS A 42 7.89 20.77 -15.78
CA HIS A 42 7.28 21.48 -16.91
C HIS A 42 7.06 20.54 -18.10
N ILE A 43 5.79 20.15 -18.30
CA ILE A 43 5.30 19.61 -19.57
C ILE A 43 3.96 20.28 -19.87
N GLY A 44 3.91 21.02 -20.98
CA GLY A 44 2.69 21.62 -21.50
C GLY A 44 1.81 20.61 -22.25
N SER A 45 0.50 20.79 -22.18
CA SER A 45 -0.36 21.10 -23.34
C SER A 45 -1.83 21.20 -22.95
N VAL A 46 -2.39 22.38 -23.26
CA VAL A 46 -3.74 22.68 -23.78
C VAL A 46 -4.97 22.23 -22.97
N ILE A 47 -5.32 23.04 -21.96
CA ILE A 47 -6.70 23.52 -21.72
C ILE A 47 -6.59 25.03 -21.42
N HIS A 48 -7.54 25.82 -21.93
CA HIS A 48 -7.61 27.28 -21.89
C HIS A 48 -7.17 27.95 -20.56
N SER A 49 -6.14 28.81 -20.67
CA SER A 49 -6.01 30.14 -20.04
C SER A 49 -6.50 30.37 -18.60
N ALA A 50 -6.12 29.53 -17.65
CA ALA A 50 -5.79 29.99 -16.31
C ALA A 50 -4.46 29.34 -15.95
N SER A 51 -3.43 30.15 -15.68
CA SER A 51 -2.17 29.64 -15.12
C SER A 51 -2.55 28.74 -13.94
N ILE A 52 -2.25 27.44 -14.01
CA ILE A 52 -2.35 26.58 -12.83
C ILE A 52 -1.42 27.22 -11.82
N LYS A 53 -1.99 27.93 -10.85
CA LYS A 53 -1.22 28.62 -9.83
C LYS A 53 -0.54 27.51 -9.04
N GLU A 54 0.78 27.39 -9.19
CA GLU A 54 1.55 26.41 -8.44
C GLU A 54 1.25 26.63 -6.96
N LEU A 55 0.74 25.59 -6.31
CA LEU A 55 0.56 25.62 -4.87
C LEU A 55 1.95 25.58 -4.24
N GLU A 56 2.12 26.37 -3.19
CA GLU A 56 3.30 26.36 -2.34
C GLU A 56 2.89 26.02 -0.91
N ILE A 57 3.87 25.61 -0.10
CA ILE A 57 3.61 25.36 1.32
C ILE A 57 3.23 26.69 1.95
N ASN A 58 2.00 26.79 2.47
CA ASN A 58 1.48 28.01 3.06
C ASN A 58 0.61 27.66 4.27
N ILE A 59 1.16 27.83 5.47
CA ILE A 59 0.46 27.57 6.72
C ILE A 59 -0.02 28.92 7.27
N GLN A 60 -1.33 29.07 7.42
CA GLN A 60 -2.04 30.31 7.80
C GLN A 60 -2.66 30.23 9.20
N THR A 61 -2.82 29.04 9.77
CA THR A 61 -3.39 28.83 11.10
C THR A 61 -2.56 27.83 11.91
N ASP A 62 -2.93 27.65 13.17
CA ASP A 62 -2.52 26.46 13.92
C ASP A 62 -2.96 25.17 13.20
N ILE A 63 -2.31 24.06 13.56
CA ILE A 63 -2.57 22.73 12.99
C ILE A 63 -2.91 21.77 14.14
N PRO A 64 -4.14 21.22 14.19
CA PRO A 64 -5.29 21.57 13.33
C PRO A 64 -5.76 23.01 13.54
N GLY A 65 -6.31 23.62 12.49
CA GLY A 65 -6.91 24.95 12.57
C GLY A 65 -8.27 24.95 13.29
N PRO A 66 -8.84 26.12 13.58
CA PRO A 66 -10.11 26.23 14.31
C PRO A 66 -11.27 25.54 13.60
N LYS A 67 -11.35 25.62 12.25
CA LYS A 67 -12.41 24.97 11.48
C LYS A 67 -12.22 23.46 11.43
N SER A 68 -10.99 22.99 11.21
CA SER A 68 -10.66 21.56 11.30
C SER A 68 -11.01 20.98 12.66
N THR A 69 -10.70 21.70 13.75
CA THR A 69 -10.99 21.28 15.12
C THR A 69 -12.49 21.18 15.37
N LYS A 70 -13.26 22.19 14.96
CA LYS A 70 -14.72 22.17 15.08
C LYS A 70 -15.33 20.97 14.35
N LEU A 71 -15.01 20.80 13.07
CA LEU A 71 -15.54 19.71 12.25
C LEU A 71 -15.15 18.32 12.77
N ARG A 72 -13.92 18.19 13.32
CA ARG A 72 -13.48 16.96 13.98
C ARG A 72 -14.30 16.65 15.23
N ASN A 73 -14.59 17.66 16.07
CA ASN A 73 -15.42 17.48 17.26
C ASN A 73 -16.85 17.11 16.88
N ASP A 74 -17.44 17.78 15.88
CA ASP A 74 -18.76 17.45 15.36
C ASP A 74 -18.82 15.99 14.87
N LEU A 75 -17.73 15.49 14.26
CA LEU A 75 -17.65 14.11 13.78
C LEU A 75 -17.41 13.09 14.91
N LEU A 76 -16.76 13.49 16.01
CA LEU A 76 -16.52 12.65 17.18
C LEU A 76 -17.81 12.28 17.94
N GLU A 77 -18.87 13.08 17.78
CA GLU A 77 -20.21 12.77 18.33
C GLU A 77 -20.81 11.49 17.73
N TYR A 78 -20.43 11.14 16.51
CA TYR A 78 -21.00 10.01 15.77
C TYR A 78 -20.07 8.80 15.67
N GLN A 79 -18.76 8.99 15.76
CA GLN A 79 -17.78 7.91 15.61
C GLN A 79 -16.45 8.22 16.32
N GLN A 80 -15.80 7.18 16.85
CA GLN A 80 -14.47 7.34 17.44
C GLN A 80 -13.39 7.45 16.35
N ILE A 81 -13.03 8.69 16.05
CA ILE A 81 -12.06 9.08 15.03
C ILE A 81 -10.99 10.04 15.57
N SER A 82 -10.57 9.84 16.81
CA SER A 82 -9.51 10.63 17.44
C SER A 82 -8.20 10.65 16.64
N SER A 83 -7.99 9.72 15.72
CA SER A 83 -6.88 9.68 14.75
C SER A 83 -6.92 10.77 13.68
N VAL A 84 -8.06 11.43 13.43
CA VAL A 84 -8.15 12.53 12.45
C VAL A 84 -7.32 13.71 12.94
N SER A 85 -6.27 14.05 12.19
CA SER A 85 -5.33 15.12 12.53
C SER A 85 -5.66 16.47 11.90
N LEU A 86 -6.31 16.47 10.73
CA LEU A 86 -6.77 17.64 9.98
C LEU A 86 -7.95 17.25 9.08
N ILE A 87 -8.74 18.24 8.63
CA ILE A 87 -9.85 18.03 7.68
C ILE A 87 -9.44 18.64 6.33
N SER A 88 -9.31 17.80 5.30
CA SER A 88 -8.88 18.24 3.97
C SER A 88 -9.99 18.97 3.20
N ASP A 89 -9.62 20.00 2.43
CA ASP A 89 -10.41 20.58 1.35
C ASP A 89 -9.97 19.95 0.02
N SER A 90 -10.74 18.98 -0.45
CA SER A 90 -10.44 18.25 -1.68
C SER A 90 -10.57 19.10 -2.94
N HIS A 91 -11.35 20.18 -2.94
CA HIS A 91 -11.52 21.05 -4.11
C HIS A 91 -10.31 21.94 -4.34
N LYS A 92 -9.60 22.32 -3.27
CA LYS A 92 -8.41 23.18 -3.35
C LYS A 92 -7.09 22.43 -3.43
N SER A 93 -7.07 21.15 -3.04
CA SER A 93 -5.88 20.30 -3.14
C SER A 93 -5.50 20.10 -4.61
N LEU A 94 -4.20 20.07 -4.93
CA LEU A 94 -3.75 19.92 -6.32
C LEU A 94 -2.35 19.27 -6.40
N GLY A 95 -2.19 18.29 -7.28
CA GLY A 95 -0.91 17.61 -7.47
C GLY A 95 -0.41 16.98 -6.18
N ASN A 96 0.77 17.40 -5.72
CA ASN A 96 1.38 16.92 -4.47
C ASN A 96 0.96 17.73 -3.24
N PHE A 97 0.03 18.68 -3.37
CA PHE A 97 -0.35 19.57 -2.29
C PHE A 97 -1.74 19.26 -1.76
N LEU A 98 -1.82 19.00 -0.46
CA LEU A 98 -3.08 18.90 0.28
C LEU A 98 -3.40 20.28 0.86
N VAL A 99 -4.63 20.73 0.68
CA VAL A 99 -5.17 21.92 1.33
C VAL A 99 -6.15 21.47 2.39
N ASP A 100 -6.09 22.05 3.60
CA ASP A 100 -7.09 21.82 4.64
C ASP A 100 -8.22 22.86 4.60
N VAL A 101 -9.28 22.62 5.35
CA VAL A 101 -10.45 23.52 5.42
C VAL A 101 -10.16 24.89 6.02
N ASP A 102 -9.00 25.05 6.68
CA ASP A 102 -8.47 26.31 7.24
C ASP A 102 -7.56 27.05 6.24
N ASN A 103 -7.43 26.53 5.01
CA ASN A 103 -6.57 27.02 3.91
C ASN A 103 -5.06 26.87 4.16
N ASN A 104 -4.64 26.00 5.07
CA ASN A 104 -3.24 25.60 5.12
C ASN A 104 -2.93 24.67 3.94
N THR A 105 -1.82 24.92 3.26
CA THR A 105 -1.34 24.14 2.12
C THR A 105 -0.08 23.38 2.51
N TYR A 106 -0.12 22.06 2.38
CA TYR A 106 0.93 21.13 2.77
C TYR A 106 1.51 20.45 1.54
N LEU A 107 2.83 20.28 1.48
CA LEU A 107 3.40 19.26 0.60
C LEU A 107 3.08 17.88 1.20
N ASP A 108 2.21 17.12 0.54
CA ASP A 108 1.77 15.83 1.01
C ASP A 108 2.75 14.73 0.56
N CYS A 109 3.63 14.31 1.48
CA CYS A 109 4.50 13.15 1.27
C CYS A 109 3.87 11.84 1.77
N PHE A 110 2.64 11.86 2.29
CA PHE A 110 1.90 10.70 2.81
C PHE A 110 0.87 10.15 1.80
N MET A 111 0.32 11.02 0.96
CA MET A 111 -0.53 10.70 -0.19
C MET A 111 -1.69 9.75 0.17
N GLN A 112 -2.39 10.09 1.25
CA GLN A 112 -3.51 9.31 1.81
C GLN A 112 -3.15 7.84 2.05
N ILE A 113 -2.08 7.59 2.81
CA ILE A 113 -1.55 6.24 3.06
C ILE A 113 -1.16 5.57 1.73
N SER A 114 -0.40 6.31 0.90
CA SER A 114 0.09 5.84 -0.40
C SER A 114 -1.02 5.37 -1.36
N SER A 115 -2.24 5.91 -1.29
CA SER A 115 -3.38 5.47 -2.11
C SER A 115 -3.66 6.34 -3.33
N ILE A 116 -3.21 7.60 -3.34
CA ILE A 116 -3.38 8.49 -4.49
C ILE A 116 -2.24 8.24 -5.50
N PRO A 117 -2.52 7.81 -6.76
CA PRO A 117 -1.49 7.49 -7.73
C PRO A 117 -0.90 8.71 -8.44
N LEU A 118 -1.71 9.70 -8.82
CA LEU A 118 -1.32 10.81 -9.70
C LEU A 118 -1.45 12.22 -9.08
N GLY A 119 -1.57 12.29 -7.76
CA GLY A 119 -1.85 13.53 -7.05
C GLY A 119 -3.32 13.96 -7.05
N TYR A 120 -3.61 15.02 -6.31
CA TYR A 120 -4.94 15.58 -6.15
C TYR A 120 -5.42 16.29 -7.42
N ASN A 121 -6.71 16.14 -7.74
CA ASN A 121 -7.38 16.83 -8.85
C ASN A 121 -6.63 16.75 -10.19
N ASN A 122 -6.08 15.57 -10.50
CA ASN A 122 -5.42 15.33 -11.78
C ASN A 122 -6.42 15.56 -12.94
N PRO A 123 -6.09 16.42 -13.92
CA PRO A 123 -7.03 16.82 -14.97
C PRO A 123 -7.42 15.66 -15.89
N GLU A 124 -6.52 14.70 -16.15
CA GLU A 124 -6.82 13.54 -17.00
C GLU A 124 -7.83 12.61 -16.29
N LEU A 125 -7.70 12.42 -14.98
CA LEU A 125 -8.67 11.65 -14.18
C LEU A 125 -10.05 12.34 -14.11
N ILE A 126 -10.07 13.66 -13.89
CA ILE A 126 -11.32 14.43 -13.87
C ILE A 126 -12.02 14.36 -15.24
N ALA A 127 -11.28 14.52 -16.33
CA ALA A 127 -11.81 14.43 -17.68
C ALA A 127 -12.43 13.05 -17.98
N ALA A 128 -11.75 11.96 -17.59
CA ALA A 128 -12.28 10.62 -17.79
C ALA A 128 -13.59 10.38 -17.04
N LEU A 129 -13.70 10.85 -15.80
CA LEU A 129 -14.95 10.70 -15.02
C LEU A 129 -16.07 11.64 -15.48
N SER A 130 -15.74 12.76 -16.15
CA SER A 130 -16.73 13.74 -16.62
C SER A 130 -17.28 13.44 -18.02
N THR A 131 -16.80 12.37 -18.66
CA THR A 131 -17.21 12.02 -20.03
C THR A 131 -18.63 11.43 -20.02
N PRO A 132 -19.57 11.90 -20.88
CA PRO A 132 -20.94 11.40 -20.92
C PRO A 132 -21.07 9.87 -21.03
N ALA A 133 -20.17 9.23 -21.79
CA ALA A 133 -20.12 7.78 -21.95
C ALA A 133 -19.86 7.03 -20.64
N ASN A 134 -19.18 7.65 -19.67
CA ASN A 134 -18.78 7.02 -18.41
C ASN A 134 -19.78 7.23 -17.28
N ILE A 135 -20.77 8.12 -17.43
CA ILE A 135 -21.75 8.44 -16.38
C ILE A 135 -22.52 7.19 -15.95
N HIS A 136 -22.90 6.33 -16.90
CA HIS A 136 -23.64 5.11 -16.60
C HIS A 136 -22.83 4.13 -15.71
N GLN A 137 -21.51 4.11 -15.84
CA GLN A 137 -20.62 3.27 -15.04
C GLN A 137 -20.44 3.80 -13.61
N LEU A 138 -20.78 5.08 -13.36
CA LEU A 138 -20.72 5.71 -12.03
C LEU A 138 -21.98 5.44 -11.21
N VAL A 139 -23.15 5.42 -11.87
CA VAL A 139 -24.45 5.34 -11.19
C VAL A 139 -25.03 3.93 -11.17
N ASN A 140 -24.63 3.06 -12.10
CA ASN A 140 -25.07 1.66 -12.16
C ASN A 140 -23.94 0.75 -11.71
N ARG A 141 -24.05 0.19 -10.50
CA ARG A 141 -23.04 -0.69 -9.91
C ARG A 141 -23.50 -2.14 -9.98
N PRO A 142 -23.11 -2.91 -11.02
CA PRO A 142 -23.64 -4.25 -11.25
C PRO A 142 -23.00 -5.29 -10.32
N ALA A 143 -23.66 -6.43 -10.22
CA ALA A 143 -23.08 -7.61 -9.57
C ALA A 143 -22.17 -8.36 -10.55
N MET A 144 -20.88 -8.02 -10.58
CA MET A 144 -19.96 -8.46 -11.65
C MET A 144 -19.77 -9.98 -11.77
N GLY A 145 -20.03 -10.73 -10.71
CA GLY A 145 -20.00 -12.20 -10.76
C GLY A 145 -21.15 -12.83 -11.56
N TRP A 146 -22.22 -12.08 -11.84
CA TRP A 146 -23.43 -12.59 -12.50
C TRP A 146 -23.80 -11.79 -13.74
N PHE A 147 -23.72 -10.46 -13.67
CA PHE A 147 -24.24 -9.56 -14.70
C PHE A 147 -23.19 -8.50 -15.11
N PRO A 148 -22.02 -8.92 -15.63
CA PRO A 148 -21.06 -7.96 -16.17
C PRO A 148 -21.60 -7.30 -17.45
N ASN A 149 -21.19 -6.06 -17.71
CA ASN A 149 -21.42 -5.40 -19.00
C ASN A 149 -20.27 -5.68 -19.98
N GLU A 150 -20.45 -5.28 -21.24
CA GLU A 150 -19.45 -5.49 -22.30
C GLU A 150 -18.12 -4.80 -21.97
N GLU A 151 -18.16 -3.59 -21.41
CA GLU A 151 -16.98 -2.82 -21.04
C GLU A 151 -16.14 -3.52 -19.96
N TRP A 152 -16.77 -4.31 -19.09
CA TRP A 152 -16.06 -5.09 -18.08
C TRP A 152 -15.06 -6.09 -18.70
N ILE A 153 -15.40 -6.69 -19.84
CA ILE A 153 -14.50 -7.62 -20.55
C ILE A 153 -13.25 -6.87 -21.02
N GLU A 154 -13.42 -5.65 -21.52
CA GLU A 154 -12.31 -4.79 -21.91
C GLU A 154 -11.46 -4.36 -20.71
N TYR A 155 -12.09 -4.02 -19.59
CA TYR A 155 -11.40 -3.65 -18.36
C TYR A 155 -10.53 -4.79 -17.81
N ILE A 156 -11.03 -6.03 -17.82
CA ILE A 156 -10.24 -7.19 -17.46
C ILE A 156 -9.06 -7.35 -18.41
N THR A 157 -9.31 -7.39 -19.72
CA THR A 157 -8.30 -7.77 -20.72
C THR A 157 -7.28 -6.68 -21.02
N LYS A 158 -7.69 -5.41 -21.08
CA LYS A 158 -6.85 -4.28 -21.51
C LYS A 158 -6.29 -3.45 -20.36
N VAL A 159 -6.92 -3.47 -19.17
CA VAL A 159 -6.45 -2.66 -18.03
C VAL A 159 -5.76 -3.54 -16.99
N PHE A 160 -6.47 -4.52 -16.43
CA PHE A 160 -5.88 -5.39 -15.42
C PHE A 160 -4.79 -6.29 -16.03
N MET A 161 -5.12 -7.09 -17.04
CA MET A 161 -4.16 -8.05 -17.59
C MET A 161 -2.96 -7.39 -18.29
N ALA A 162 -3.05 -6.12 -18.67
CA ALA A 162 -1.92 -5.36 -19.23
C ALA A 162 -0.76 -5.16 -18.25
N VAL A 163 -1.02 -5.28 -16.94
CA VAL A 163 -0.02 -5.14 -15.88
C VAL A 163 0.09 -6.39 -15.00
N ALA A 164 -0.45 -7.52 -15.47
CA ALA A 164 -0.36 -8.79 -14.76
C ALA A 164 1.12 -9.17 -14.53
N PRO A 165 1.49 -9.63 -13.32
CA PRO A 165 2.83 -10.14 -13.06
C PRO A 165 3.16 -11.33 -13.97
N SER A 166 4.45 -11.50 -14.28
CA SER A 166 4.92 -12.59 -15.14
C SER A 166 4.47 -13.96 -14.62
N GLY A 167 3.86 -14.76 -15.48
CA GLY A 167 3.36 -16.10 -15.15
C GLY A 167 1.98 -16.13 -14.49
N MET A 168 1.33 -14.98 -14.28
CA MET A 168 -0.04 -14.89 -13.77
C MET A 168 -1.01 -14.57 -14.89
N ASP A 169 -1.84 -15.56 -15.23
CA ASP A 169 -2.77 -15.51 -16.35
C ASP A 169 -4.24 -15.41 -15.90
N GLN A 170 -4.51 -15.31 -14.59
CA GLN A 170 -5.85 -15.19 -14.02
C GLN A 170 -5.95 -13.99 -13.08
N ILE A 171 -7.16 -13.41 -13.00
CA ILE A 171 -7.48 -12.32 -12.08
C ILE A 171 -8.86 -12.51 -11.43
N PHE A 172 -8.94 -12.19 -10.15
CA PHE A 172 -10.19 -11.84 -9.46
C PHE A 172 -10.13 -10.39 -8.94
N PRO A 173 -10.87 -9.44 -9.54
CA PRO A 173 -10.94 -8.09 -9.01
C PRO A 173 -11.71 -8.03 -7.67
N MET A 174 -11.32 -7.09 -6.83
CA MET A 174 -11.81 -6.92 -5.46
C MET A 174 -11.97 -5.43 -5.13
N MET A 175 -12.55 -5.12 -3.97
CA MET A 175 -12.77 -3.73 -3.56
C MET A 175 -11.60 -3.10 -2.82
N CYS A 176 -10.86 -3.89 -2.03
CA CYS A 176 -9.76 -3.39 -1.21
C CYS A 176 -8.70 -4.47 -0.96
N GLY A 177 -7.57 -4.09 -0.35
CA GLY A 177 -6.49 -5.02 -0.02
C GLY A 177 -6.91 -6.14 0.93
N THR A 178 -7.79 -5.86 1.90
CA THR A 178 -8.26 -6.87 2.86
C THR A 178 -9.00 -8.01 2.18
N CYS A 179 -10.04 -7.72 1.40
CA CYS A 179 -10.79 -8.78 0.71
C CYS A 179 -9.99 -9.46 -0.40
N SER A 180 -8.96 -8.78 -0.93
CA SER A 180 -7.96 -9.39 -1.82
C SER A 180 -7.15 -10.45 -1.06
N ASN A 181 -6.59 -10.10 0.09
CA ASN A 181 -5.82 -11.03 0.92
C ASN A 181 -6.67 -12.20 1.43
N GLU A 182 -7.90 -11.96 1.91
CA GLU A 182 -8.78 -13.05 2.36
C GLU A 182 -9.11 -14.04 1.25
N ASN A 183 -9.44 -13.55 0.05
CA ASN A 183 -9.73 -14.46 -1.06
C ASN A 183 -8.46 -15.13 -1.59
N ALA A 184 -7.29 -14.52 -1.49
CA ALA A 184 -6.00 -15.17 -1.77
C ALA A 184 -5.72 -16.32 -0.78
N MET A 185 -5.99 -16.11 0.51
CA MET A 185 -5.90 -17.18 1.52
C MET A 185 -6.88 -18.31 1.22
N LYS A 186 -8.12 -17.99 0.83
CA LYS A 186 -9.09 -19.01 0.38
C LYS A 186 -8.56 -19.80 -0.82
N LEU A 187 -7.93 -19.15 -1.81
CA LEU A 187 -7.30 -19.86 -2.93
C LEU A 187 -6.23 -20.85 -2.45
N CYS A 188 -5.40 -20.48 -1.48
CA CYS A 188 -4.41 -21.37 -0.88
C CYS A 188 -5.07 -22.57 -0.19
N PHE A 189 -6.10 -22.34 0.63
CA PHE A 189 -6.84 -23.42 1.31
C PHE A 189 -7.52 -24.37 0.32
N MET A 190 -8.14 -23.83 -0.73
CA MET A 190 -8.77 -24.65 -1.77
C MET A 190 -7.76 -25.47 -2.55
N LYS A 191 -6.59 -24.88 -2.86
CA LYS A 191 -5.49 -25.58 -3.54
C LYS A 191 -4.95 -26.72 -2.68
N HIS A 192 -4.71 -26.45 -1.39
CA HIS A 192 -4.27 -27.46 -0.43
C HIS A 192 -5.27 -28.61 -0.33
N MET A 193 -6.56 -28.31 -0.11
CA MET A 193 -7.58 -29.37 -0.02
C MET A 193 -7.81 -30.11 -1.34
N SER A 194 -7.64 -29.45 -2.49
CA SER A 194 -7.68 -30.16 -3.79
C SER A 194 -6.59 -31.22 -3.86
N LYS A 195 -5.37 -30.92 -3.37
CA LYS A 195 -4.26 -31.88 -3.28
C LYS A 195 -4.56 -33.01 -2.30
N GLU A 196 -5.01 -32.70 -1.09
CA GLU A 196 -5.35 -33.70 -0.06
C GLU A 196 -6.43 -34.68 -0.53
N ARG A 197 -7.33 -34.21 -1.38
CA ARG A 197 -8.36 -35.06 -1.98
C ARG A 197 -7.91 -35.81 -3.25
N GLY A 198 -6.62 -35.80 -3.58
CA GLY A 198 -6.11 -36.45 -4.79
C GLY A 198 -6.63 -35.85 -6.10
N GLY A 199 -7.01 -34.56 -6.08
CA GLY A 199 -7.53 -33.86 -7.26
C GLY A 199 -9.04 -34.02 -7.51
N ARG A 200 -9.76 -34.80 -6.70
CA ARG A 200 -11.23 -34.94 -6.87
C ARG A 200 -11.93 -33.58 -6.71
N THR A 201 -12.98 -33.38 -7.50
CA THR A 201 -13.81 -32.18 -7.46
C THR A 201 -15.13 -32.39 -6.74
N GLU A 202 -15.67 -33.60 -6.67
CA GLU A 202 -16.87 -33.88 -5.89
C GLU A 202 -16.58 -33.74 -4.39
N PHE A 203 -17.55 -33.26 -3.62
CA PHE A 203 -17.49 -33.23 -2.15
C PHE A 203 -18.24 -34.42 -1.56
N THR A 204 -17.73 -34.98 -0.47
CA THR A 204 -18.47 -36.03 0.26
C THR A 204 -19.62 -35.43 1.05
N GLU A 205 -20.63 -36.24 1.38
CA GLU A 205 -21.73 -35.79 2.23
C GLU A 205 -21.24 -35.32 3.60
N GLU A 206 -20.22 -35.99 4.16
CA GLU A 206 -19.56 -35.57 5.40
C GLU A 206 -18.93 -34.18 5.29
N GLU A 207 -18.21 -33.87 4.19
CA GLU A 207 -17.63 -32.55 3.96
C GLU A 207 -18.70 -31.45 3.84
N LEU A 208 -19.79 -31.75 3.12
CA LEU A 208 -20.90 -30.82 2.93
C LEU A 208 -21.65 -30.55 4.25
N ASN A 209 -21.89 -31.58 5.05
CA ASN A 209 -22.59 -31.42 6.33
C ASN A 209 -21.72 -30.73 7.38
N SER A 210 -20.45 -31.16 7.52
CA SER A 210 -19.53 -30.60 8.52
C SER A 210 -19.14 -29.15 8.24
N THR A 211 -19.03 -28.73 6.98
CA THR A 211 -18.72 -27.32 6.66
C THR A 211 -19.80 -26.36 7.13
N MET A 212 -21.07 -26.78 7.13
CA MET A 212 -22.19 -25.95 7.59
C MET A 212 -22.18 -25.79 9.12
N ALA A 213 -21.50 -26.69 9.82
CA ALA A 213 -21.28 -26.64 11.26
C ALA A 213 -19.88 -26.11 11.65
N ASN A 214 -19.16 -25.48 10.70
CA ASN A 214 -17.78 -25.00 10.89
C ASN A 214 -16.82 -26.06 11.46
N SER A 215 -17.02 -27.33 11.09
CA SER A 215 -16.27 -28.47 11.62
C SER A 215 -15.50 -29.22 10.52
N PRO A 216 -14.37 -29.88 10.85
CA PRO A 216 -13.71 -30.81 9.93
C PRO A 216 -14.63 -31.99 9.55
N PRO A 217 -14.43 -32.60 8.37
CA PRO A 217 -13.45 -32.25 7.33
C PRO A 217 -13.86 -31.08 6.43
N GLY A 218 -15.12 -30.63 6.47
CA GLY A 218 -15.66 -29.58 5.60
C GLY A 218 -15.02 -28.20 5.82
N SER A 219 -14.76 -27.87 7.09
CA SER A 219 -13.96 -26.72 7.51
C SER A 219 -12.63 -27.20 8.12
N PRO A 220 -11.60 -27.43 7.30
CA PRO A 220 -10.33 -27.99 7.75
C PRO A 220 -9.54 -26.98 8.60
N SER A 221 -8.77 -27.50 9.56
CA SER A 221 -7.84 -26.73 10.38
C SER A 221 -6.58 -26.39 9.59
N LEU A 222 -6.66 -25.48 8.62
CA LEU A 222 -5.50 -25.01 7.86
C LEU A 222 -4.98 -23.68 8.42
N SER A 223 -3.71 -23.39 8.18
CA SER A 223 -3.10 -22.11 8.58
C SER A 223 -2.44 -21.37 7.42
N ILE A 224 -2.36 -20.04 7.56
CA ILE A 224 -1.54 -19.16 6.71
C ILE A 224 -0.41 -18.62 7.58
N LEU A 225 0.82 -18.81 7.11
CA LEU A 225 2.00 -18.28 7.79
C LEU A 225 2.25 -16.84 7.35
N SER A 226 2.46 -15.96 8.34
CA SER A 226 2.90 -14.58 8.11
C SER A 226 4.11 -14.22 8.96
N PHE A 227 4.84 -13.21 8.54
CA PHE A 227 6.03 -12.74 9.22
C PHE A 227 5.70 -11.68 10.27
N LYS A 228 6.42 -11.68 11.39
CA LYS A 228 6.32 -10.62 12.41
C LYS A 228 6.59 -9.26 11.75
N GLY A 229 5.73 -8.30 12.06
CA GLY A 229 5.74 -6.98 11.43
C GLY A 229 4.89 -6.89 10.16
N GLY A 230 4.44 -8.02 9.61
CA GLY A 230 3.53 -8.05 8.47
C GLY A 230 2.17 -7.45 8.80
N PHE A 231 1.62 -6.70 7.84
CA PHE A 231 0.29 -6.09 7.93
C PHE A 231 -0.50 -6.35 6.65
N HIS A 232 -1.43 -7.30 6.72
CA HIS A 232 -2.15 -7.81 5.55
C HIS A 232 -3.67 -7.53 5.63
N GLY A 233 -4.07 -6.50 6.38
CA GLY A 233 -5.47 -6.19 6.69
C GLY A 233 -5.76 -6.27 8.19
N ARG A 234 -7.02 -6.03 8.56
CA ARG A 234 -7.48 -6.01 9.96
C ARG A 234 -8.54 -7.07 10.29
N THR A 235 -8.74 -8.04 9.40
CA THR A 235 -9.64 -9.18 9.61
C THR A 235 -8.88 -10.40 10.17
N VAL A 236 -9.59 -11.44 10.59
CA VAL A 236 -9.17 -12.44 11.62
C VAL A 236 -8.13 -13.49 11.15
N GLY A 237 -7.38 -13.26 10.07
CA GLY A 237 -6.80 -14.36 9.27
C GLY A 237 -5.37 -14.88 9.52
N LEU A 238 -4.59 -14.43 10.52
CA LEU A 238 -3.11 -14.62 10.44
C LEU A 238 -2.37 -15.02 11.72
N LEU A 239 -1.51 -16.03 11.61
CA LEU A 239 -0.48 -16.41 12.59
C LEU A 239 0.85 -15.69 12.30
N LYS A 240 1.56 -15.23 13.34
CA LYS A 240 2.78 -14.38 13.22
C LYS A 240 4.03 -15.10 13.72
N ASP A 241 5.11 -15.09 12.95
CA ASP A 241 6.40 -15.71 13.34
C ASP A 241 7.63 -14.76 13.29
N LYS A 242 8.65 -14.98 14.14
CA LYS A 242 9.91 -14.22 14.22
C LYS A 242 11.04 -14.87 13.40
N ARG A 243 11.42 -14.20 12.30
CA ARG A 243 12.77 -14.18 11.65
C ARG A 243 13.32 -15.51 11.07
N CYS A 244 14.07 -15.36 9.97
CA CYS A 244 14.99 -16.32 9.31
C CYS A 244 14.35 -17.54 8.61
N LEU A 245 14.94 -17.94 7.47
CA LEU A 245 14.51 -19.07 6.64
C LEU A 245 14.57 -20.41 7.37
N GLU A 246 15.51 -20.57 8.32
CA GLU A 246 15.63 -21.79 9.14
C GLU A 246 14.41 -21.99 10.04
N ASN A 247 13.90 -20.91 10.66
CA ASN A 247 12.68 -20.98 11.46
C ASN A 247 11.44 -21.25 10.60
N LEU A 248 11.47 -20.91 9.30
CA LEU A 248 10.33 -21.16 8.41
C LEU A 248 10.08 -22.66 8.25
N GLU A 249 11.13 -23.46 8.00
CA GLU A 249 10.99 -24.92 7.92
C GLU A 249 10.59 -25.54 9.27
N GLU A 250 11.17 -25.07 10.39
CA GLU A 250 10.80 -25.52 11.73
C GLU A 250 9.32 -25.25 12.04
N THR A 251 8.81 -24.06 11.68
CA THR A 251 7.41 -23.70 11.87
C THR A 251 6.50 -24.56 10.99
N ILE A 252 6.87 -24.85 9.74
CA ILE A 252 6.14 -25.82 8.89
C ILE A 252 6.06 -27.19 9.58
N HIS A 253 7.19 -27.70 10.06
CA HIS A 253 7.22 -28.99 10.75
C HIS A 253 6.39 -29.00 12.04
N THR A 254 6.43 -27.92 12.82
CA THR A 254 5.68 -27.78 14.07
C THR A 254 4.18 -27.74 13.81
N GLN A 255 3.72 -26.95 12.82
CA GLN A 255 2.31 -26.85 12.48
C GLN A 255 1.72 -28.15 11.94
N ASN A 256 2.51 -28.92 11.19
CA ASN A 256 2.10 -30.25 10.75
C ASN A 256 1.89 -31.20 11.95
N LYS A 257 2.72 -31.12 13.00
CA LYS A 257 2.53 -31.92 14.23
C LYS A 257 1.30 -31.51 15.04
N LEU A 258 0.84 -30.27 14.90
CA LEU A 258 -0.34 -29.73 15.56
C LEU A 258 -1.63 -29.97 14.75
N SER A 259 -1.58 -30.76 13.67
CA SER A 259 -2.71 -30.97 12.76
C SER A 259 -3.28 -29.66 12.20
N ALA A 260 -2.41 -28.66 12.02
CA ALA A 260 -2.75 -27.33 11.52
C ALA A 260 -1.87 -26.93 10.31
N PRO A 261 -1.79 -27.77 9.25
CA PRO A 261 -0.81 -27.60 8.19
C PRO A 261 -0.91 -26.24 7.50
N ILE A 262 0.24 -25.74 7.06
CA ILE A 262 0.35 -24.44 6.41
C ILE A 262 -0.04 -24.60 4.94
N ALA A 263 -1.14 -23.97 4.53
CA ALA A 263 -1.62 -24.00 3.15
C ALA A 263 -1.02 -22.90 2.28
N GLY A 264 -0.59 -21.80 2.90
CA GLY A 264 0.02 -20.67 2.22
C GLY A 264 0.93 -19.84 3.13
N ILE A 265 1.88 -19.14 2.51
CA ILE A 265 2.75 -18.13 3.13
C ILE A 265 2.37 -16.78 2.52
N ILE A 266 2.21 -15.75 3.35
CA ILE A 266 1.99 -14.37 2.89
C ILE A 266 3.13 -13.45 3.33
N VAL A 267 3.64 -12.64 2.41
CA VAL A 267 4.74 -11.70 2.70
C VAL A 267 4.63 -10.41 1.87
N GLU A 268 5.02 -9.29 2.49
CA GLU A 268 5.19 -7.98 1.82
C GLU A 268 6.64 -7.87 1.29
N PRO A 269 6.89 -7.45 0.03
CA PRO A 269 8.25 -7.26 -0.51
C PRO A 269 9.08 -6.24 0.27
N ILE A 270 8.41 -5.21 0.78
CA ILE A 270 8.92 -4.30 1.78
C ILE A 270 7.88 -4.30 2.88
N GLN A 271 8.21 -4.80 4.06
CA GLN A 271 7.33 -4.66 5.21
C GLN A 271 7.29 -3.22 5.62
N SER A 272 6.16 -2.85 6.13
CA SER A 272 5.60 -1.62 5.67
C SER A 272 5.17 -0.97 7.01
N GLU A 273 3.90 -0.92 7.43
CA GLU A 273 3.51 -0.81 8.87
C GLU A 273 4.46 -1.43 9.91
N GLY A 274 5.07 -2.58 9.60
CA GLY A 274 6.05 -3.21 10.47
C GLY A 274 7.28 -2.35 10.78
N GLY A 275 7.57 -1.35 9.94
CA GLY A 275 8.65 -0.38 10.07
C GLY A 275 9.59 -0.31 8.88
N ASP A 276 9.07 -0.33 7.64
CA ASP A 276 9.89 -0.23 6.41
C ASP A 276 11.04 -1.24 6.36
N TYR A 277 10.80 -2.50 6.71
CA TYR A 277 11.83 -3.53 6.61
C TYR A 277 11.94 -4.04 5.17
N HIS A 278 13.09 -3.80 4.55
CA HIS A 278 13.42 -4.31 3.23
C HIS A 278 13.96 -5.73 3.34
N GLY A 279 13.36 -6.67 2.59
CA GLY A 279 13.94 -7.99 2.37
C GLY A 279 14.95 -7.96 1.23
N SER A 280 16.01 -8.77 1.31
CA SER A 280 16.92 -8.96 0.18
C SER A 280 16.26 -9.84 -0.90
N LYS A 281 16.72 -9.72 -2.15
CA LYS A 281 16.30 -10.62 -3.23
C LYS A 281 16.50 -12.10 -2.86
N SER A 282 17.64 -12.42 -2.24
CA SER A 282 17.97 -13.78 -1.79
C SER A 282 17.01 -14.30 -0.72
N PHE A 283 16.51 -13.45 0.18
CA PHE A 283 15.52 -13.83 1.17
C PHE A 283 14.22 -14.29 0.49
N PHE A 284 13.69 -13.49 -0.44
CA PHE A 284 12.45 -13.83 -1.15
C PHE A 284 12.59 -15.09 -2.02
N GLN A 285 13.74 -15.26 -2.68
CA GLN A 285 14.06 -16.49 -3.40
C GLN A 285 14.13 -17.71 -2.48
N GLY A 286 14.64 -17.55 -1.26
CA GLY A 286 14.66 -18.61 -0.26
C GLY A 286 13.25 -18.98 0.23
N VAL A 287 12.39 -17.99 0.50
CA VAL A 287 10.98 -18.23 0.87
C VAL A 287 10.25 -18.97 -0.24
N ASP A 288 10.44 -18.53 -1.49
CA ASP A 288 9.86 -19.16 -2.68
C ASP A 288 10.32 -20.61 -2.85
N HIS A 289 11.62 -20.87 -2.69
CA HIS A 289 12.17 -22.22 -2.74
C HIS A 289 11.59 -23.15 -1.66
N ILE A 290 11.48 -22.66 -0.41
CA ILE A 290 10.90 -23.42 0.69
C ILE A 290 9.41 -23.68 0.43
N ALA A 291 8.65 -22.68 0.01
CA ALA A 291 7.23 -22.83 -0.32
C ALA A 291 7.02 -23.94 -1.36
N HIS A 292 7.80 -23.92 -2.45
CA HIS A 292 7.76 -24.95 -3.48
C HIS A 292 8.18 -26.33 -2.96
N LYS A 293 9.25 -26.43 -2.15
CA LYS A 293 9.73 -27.70 -1.56
C LYS A 293 8.65 -28.42 -0.77
N TYR A 294 7.83 -27.68 -0.01
CA TYR A 294 6.74 -28.24 0.81
C TYR A 294 5.37 -28.24 0.12
N GLY A 295 5.27 -27.74 -1.11
CA GLY A 295 4.00 -27.62 -1.84
C GLY A 295 3.00 -26.65 -1.19
N ILE A 296 3.53 -25.58 -0.60
CA ILE A 296 2.78 -24.50 0.07
C ILE A 296 2.65 -23.33 -0.92
N SER A 297 1.48 -22.71 -0.98
CA SER A 297 1.25 -21.60 -1.91
C SER A 297 1.94 -20.32 -1.42
N LEU A 298 2.56 -19.54 -2.31
CA LEU A 298 3.15 -18.24 -1.95
C LEU A 298 2.27 -17.07 -2.40
N ILE A 299 1.81 -16.26 -1.43
CA ILE A 299 1.14 -14.98 -1.63
C ILE A 299 2.15 -13.84 -1.43
N ILE A 300 2.25 -12.95 -2.41
CA ILE A 300 2.91 -11.65 -2.22
C ILE A 300 1.82 -10.57 -2.12
N ASP A 301 1.84 -9.85 -1.00
CA ASP A 301 0.98 -8.69 -0.77
C ASP A 301 1.64 -7.46 -1.39
N GLU A 302 1.08 -6.97 -2.50
CA GLU A 302 1.62 -6.02 -3.49
C GLU A 302 2.47 -6.68 -4.61
N VAL A 303 2.58 -6.00 -5.76
CA VAL A 303 3.29 -6.53 -6.93
C VAL A 303 4.81 -6.63 -6.68
N GLN A 304 5.38 -7.80 -6.97
CA GLN A 304 6.83 -8.03 -7.02
C GLN A 304 7.22 -8.75 -8.32
N THR A 305 8.48 -8.57 -8.75
CA THR A 305 8.95 -8.98 -10.07
C THR A 305 9.20 -10.49 -10.27
N HIS A 306 9.19 -11.35 -9.23
CA HIS A 306 9.52 -12.79 -9.41
C HIS A 306 8.87 -13.75 -8.41
N GLY A 307 8.35 -14.89 -8.91
CA GLY A 307 8.20 -16.15 -8.16
C GLY A 307 6.81 -16.59 -7.65
N PRO A 308 5.84 -15.71 -7.32
CA PRO A 308 4.72 -16.16 -6.50
C PRO A 308 3.62 -16.90 -7.25
N ASP A 309 2.80 -17.62 -6.49
CA ASP A 309 1.58 -18.26 -6.99
C ASP A 309 0.42 -17.27 -7.07
N ILE A 310 0.39 -16.33 -6.14
CA ILE A 310 -0.67 -15.34 -5.97
C ILE A 310 -0.06 -13.98 -5.63
N VAL A 311 -0.55 -12.92 -6.26
CA VAL A 311 -0.23 -11.52 -5.94
C VAL A 311 -1.52 -10.77 -5.65
N THR A 312 -1.58 -10.10 -4.51
CA THR A 312 -2.69 -9.19 -4.19
C THR A 312 -2.27 -7.75 -4.39
N PHE A 313 -3.25 -6.87 -4.68
CA PHE A 313 -2.99 -5.44 -4.87
C PHE A 313 -4.20 -4.60 -4.46
N SER A 314 -3.98 -3.31 -4.19
CA SER A 314 -5.04 -2.31 -3.95
C SER A 314 -4.45 -0.89 -4.04
N LYS A 315 -4.86 0.03 -3.15
CA LYS A 315 -4.32 1.40 -3.00
C LYS A 315 -4.17 2.15 -4.33
N LYS A 316 -2.93 2.33 -4.84
CA LYS A 316 -2.65 3.05 -6.09
C LYS A 316 -3.30 2.42 -7.33
N MET A 317 -3.67 1.14 -7.25
CA MET A 317 -4.44 0.47 -8.29
C MET A 317 -5.92 0.90 -8.30
N LEU A 318 -6.38 1.72 -7.34
CA LEU A 318 -7.75 2.25 -7.16
C LEU A 318 -8.85 1.20 -6.91
N SER A 319 -8.62 -0.03 -7.37
CA SER A 319 -9.38 -1.25 -7.12
C SER A 319 -8.47 -2.25 -6.42
N GLY A 320 -9.05 -3.19 -5.67
CA GLY A 320 -8.33 -4.35 -5.16
C GLY A 320 -8.30 -5.48 -6.20
N GLY A 321 -7.50 -6.49 -5.96
CA GLY A 321 -7.59 -7.72 -6.74
C GLY A 321 -6.52 -8.74 -6.42
N ILE A 322 -6.65 -9.87 -7.11
CA ILE A 322 -5.79 -11.03 -6.95
C ILE A 322 -5.38 -11.49 -8.35
N TYR A 323 -4.10 -11.35 -8.68
CA TYR A 323 -3.51 -12.11 -9.78
C TYR A 323 -3.09 -13.47 -9.26
N HIS A 324 -3.29 -14.52 -10.04
CA HIS A 324 -2.84 -15.85 -9.66
C HIS A 324 -2.54 -16.72 -10.88
N LYS A 325 -1.78 -17.78 -10.67
CA LYS A 325 -1.58 -18.84 -11.67
C LYS A 325 -2.89 -19.58 -11.92
N LYS A 326 -3.13 -20.04 -13.16
CA LYS A 326 -4.25 -20.93 -13.51
C LYS A 326 -4.37 -22.16 -12.61
N SER A 327 -3.26 -22.69 -12.11
CA SER A 327 -3.22 -23.83 -11.19
C SER A 327 -3.95 -23.60 -9.85
N HIS A 328 -4.26 -22.34 -9.50
CA HIS A 328 -4.99 -21.93 -8.30
C HIS A 328 -6.44 -21.54 -8.58
N ARG A 329 -6.90 -21.58 -9.85
CA ARG A 329 -8.30 -21.30 -10.18
C ARG A 329 -9.21 -22.34 -9.51
N PRO A 330 -10.25 -21.92 -8.76
CA PRO A 330 -11.22 -22.86 -8.22
C PRO A 330 -11.98 -23.57 -9.34
N GLU A 331 -12.14 -24.88 -9.22
CA GLU A 331 -12.91 -25.70 -10.18
C GLU A 331 -14.40 -25.34 -10.16
N HIS A 332 -14.97 -25.13 -8.96
CA HIS A 332 -16.36 -24.76 -8.80
C HIS A 332 -16.57 -23.24 -8.81
N PRO A 333 -17.57 -22.72 -9.54
CA PRO A 333 -17.93 -21.31 -9.51
C PRO A 333 -18.47 -20.90 -8.13
N GLY A 334 -18.53 -19.60 -7.87
CA GLY A 334 -19.11 -19.05 -6.64
C GLY A 334 -18.27 -19.23 -5.37
N ARG A 335 -17.10 -19.90 -5.43
CA ARG A 335 -16.23 -20.06 -4.25
C ARG A 335 -15.38 -18.81 -3.95
N VAL A 336 -15.00 -18.07 -4.99
CA VAL A 336 -14.40 -16.73 -4.90
C VAL A 336 -15.35 -15.76 -5.56
N ILE A 337 -16.22 -15.18 -4.74
CA ILE A 337 -17.25 -14.25 -5.21
C ILE A 337 -17.63 -13.32 -4.05
N ASN A 338 -18.09 -12.14 -4.40
CA ASN A 338 -18.86 -11.25 -3.55
C ASN A 338 -19.78 -10.41 -4.46
N THR A 339 -20.63 -9.58 -3.87
CA THR A 339 -21.62 -8.80 -4.62
C THR A 339 -21.02 -7.98 -5.76
N TRP A 340 -19.87 -7.34 -5.57
CA TRP A 340 -19.37 -6.34 -6.52
C TRP A 340 -18.17 -6.80 -7.36
N LEU A 341 -17.28 -7.65 -6.83
CA LEU A 341 -16.05 -8.12 -7.49
C LEU A 341 -15.31 -7.00 -8.25
N GLY A 342 -15.03 -5.91 -7.53
CA GLY A 342 -14.45 -4.69 -8.12
C GLY A 342 -15.50 -3.64 -8.41
N ASP A 343 -15.13 -2.64 -9.19
CA ASP A 343 -16.00 -1.50 -9.50
C ASP A 343 -15.58 -0.80 -10.81
N PRO A 344 -16.45 -0.74 -11.85
CA PRO A 344 -16.12 -0.16 -13.15
C PRO A 344 -15.48 1.22 -13.09
N HIS A 345 -16.03 2.12 -12.28
CA HIS A 345 -15.53 3.50 -12.25
C HIS A 345 -14.11 3.61 -11.67
N LYS A 346 -13.70 2.66 -10.82
CA LYS A 346 -12.31 2.56 -10.37
C LYS A 346 -11.40 2.11 -11.50
N VAL A 347 -11.88 1.22 -12.37
CA VAL A 347 -11.09 0.72 -13.50
C VAL A 347 -10.98 1.75 -14.63
N ILE A 348 -12.00 2.59 -14.84
CA ILE A 348 -11.91 3.76 -15.74
C ILE A 348 -10.76 4.66 -15.30
N MET A 349 -10.72 5.04 -14.01
CA MET A 349 -9.61 5.84 -13.50
C MET A 349 -8.27 5.10 -13.61
N LEU A 350 -8.23 3.80 -13.29
CA LEU A 350 -7.01 3.00 -13.38
C LEU A 350 -6.45 2.96 -14.82
N SER A 351 -7.32 2.91 -15.82
CA SER A 351 -6.94 2.98 -17.24
C SER A 351 -6.18 4.27 -17.55
N GLU A 352 -6.70 5.41 -17.08
CA GLU A 352 -6.02 6.71 -17.23
C GLU A 352 -4.74 6.79 -16.39
N VAL A 353 -4.73 6.22 -15.19
CA VAL A 353 -3.51 6.12 -14.38
C VAL A 353 -2.41 5.41 -15.15
N TRP A 354 -2.74 4.29 -15.81
CA TRP A 354 -1.78 3.54 -16.59
C TRP A 354 -1.26 4.34 -17.80
N LYS A 355 -2.16 4.95 -18.58
CA LYS A 355 -1.79 5.82 -19.70
C LYS A 355 -0.88 6.95 -19.25
N TYR A 356 -1.19 7.60 -18.13
CA TYR A 356 -0.38 8.67 -17.56
C TYR A 356 1.01 8.15 -17.18
N ILE A 357 1.10 7.03 -16.47
CA ILE A 357 2.38 6.41 -16.06
C ILE A 357 3.28 6.15 -17.27
N GLN A 358 2.71 5.63 -18.36
CA GLN A 358 3.44 5.34 -19.59
C GLN A 358 3.87 6.63 -20.30
N LYS A 359 2.91 7.54 -20.57
CA LYS A 359 3.11 8.81 -21.28
C LYS A 359 4.17 9.69 -20.60
N HIS A 360 4.15 9.74 -19.27
CA HIS A 360 5.02 10.62 -18.47
C HIS A 360 6.21 9.89 -17.85
N GLN A 361 6.45 8.63 -18.21
CA GLN A 361 7.57 7.81 -17.70
C GLN A 361 7.66 7.84 -16.17
N CYS A 362 6.52 7.76 -15.48
CA CYS A 362 6.45 8.01 -14.02
C CYS A 362 7.32 7.05 -13.20
N LEU A 363 7.58 5.83 -13.70
CA LEU A 363 8.49 4.88 -13.05
C LEU A 363 9.94 5.41 -13.01
N LYS A 364 10.41 6.02 -14.10
CA LYS A 364 11.73 6.66 -14.16
C LYS A 364 11.78 7.87 -13.25
N LEU A 365 10.74 8.71 -13.29
CA LEU A 365 10.60 9.86 -12.39
C LEU A 365 10.65 9.44 -10.91
N ALA A 366 9.97 8.36 -10.53
CA ALA A 366 9.98 7.83 -9.16
C ALA A 366 11.36 7.31 -8.74
N GLN A 367 12.13 6.72 -9.66
CA GLN A 367 13.51 6.32 -9.42
C GLN A 367 14.40 7.54 -9.18
N ASP A 368 14.36 8.51 -10.09
CA ASP A 368 15.22 9.71 -10.05
C ASP A 368 14.91 10.57 -8.82
N SER A 369 13.63 10.81 -8.54
CA SER A 369 13.20 11.55 -7.35
C SER A 369 13.53 10.80 -6.06
N GLY A 370 13.44 9.47 -6.09
CA GLY A 370 13.82 8.59 -5.00
C GLY A 370 15.30 8.68 -4.64
N GLU A 371 16.17 8.74 -5.65
CA GLU A 371 17.61 8.89 -5.45
C GLU A 371 17.94 10.21 -4.74
N VAL A 372 17.33 11.31 -5.18
CA VAL A 372 17.48 12.63 -4.52
C VAL A 372 17.02 12.55 -3.06
N MET A 373 15.84 11.95 -2.81
CA MET A 373 15.27 11.81 -1.47
C MET A 373 16.18 10.98 -0.56
N LEU A 374 16.62 9.80 -1.00
CA LEU A 374 17.46 8.91 -0.21
C LEU A 374 18.84 9.52 0.08
N ASN A 375 19.44 10.19 -0.89
CA ASN A 375 20.73 10.88 -0.68
C ASN A 375 20.59 12.00 0.36
N GLY A 376 19.53 12.81 0.28
CA GLY A 376 19.23 13.83 1.28
C GLY A 376 19.01 13.24 2.68
N LEU A 377 18.30 12.11 2.80
CA LEU A 377 18.13 11.41 4.08
C LEU A 377 19.46 10.92 4.66
N LYS A 378 20.32 10.33 3.84
CA LYS A 378 21.66 9.89 4.26
C LYS A 378 22.55 11.06 4.71
N GLU A 379 22.43 12.23 4.07
CA GLU A 379 23.12 13.44 4.52
C GLU A 379 22.61 13.93 5.88
N LEU A 380 21.28 13.92 6.07
CA LEU A 380 20.67 14.28 7.36
C LEU A 380 21.05 13.30 8.47
N GLU A 381 21.11 12.00 8.18
CA GLU A 381 21.58 10.97 9.13
C GLU A 381 23.01 11.24 9.58
N LYS A 382 23.92 11.55 8.64
CA LYS A 382 25.31 11.93 8.96
C LYS A 382 25.39 13.19 9.81
N LYS A 383 24.50 14.16 9.58
CA LYS A 383 24.48 15.45 10.29
C LYS A 383 23.87 15.36 11.69
N PHE A 384 22.87 14.50 11.87
CA PHE A 384 22.08 14.38 13.09
C PHE A 384 22.24 12.98 13.73
N LEU A 385 23.50 12.56 13.89
CA LEU A 385 23.86 11.29 14.52
C LEU A 385 23.23 11.15 15.89
N GLY A 386 22.62 10.00 16.15
CA GLY A 386 21.92 9.72 17.40
C GLY A 386 20.49 10.25 17.47
N ILE A 387 20.03 11.01 16.47
CA ILE A 387 18.62 11.42 16.32
C ILE A 387 17.99 10.69 15.14
N ILE A 388 18.66 10.70 13.99
CA ILE A 388 18.27 10.00 12.76
C ILE A 388 19.23 8.83 12.54
N ARG A 389 18.72 7.67 12.13
CA ARG A 389 19.52 6.48 11.78
C ARG A 389 18.82 5.59 10.75
N SER A 390 19.57 4.67 10.15
CA SER A 390 19.05 3.60 9.29
C SER A 390 18.31 4.11 8.05
N SER A 391 18.80 5.16 7.39
CA SER A 391 18.17 5.66 6.15
C SER A 391 18.20 4.61 5.05
N ARG A 392 17.03 4.32 4.48
CA ARG A 392 16.82 3.24 3.51
C ARG A 392 15.70 3.59 2.53
N GLY A 393 15.71 2.96 1.36
CA GLY A 393 14.63 3.14 0.40
C GLY A 393 14.92 2.61 -1.01
N ILE A 394 13.85 2.49 -1.81
CA ILE A 394 13.89 2.14 -3.24
C ILE A 394 12.90 3.04 -3.98
N GLY A 395 13.36 3.84 -4.95
CA GLY A 395 12.54 4.91 -5.52
C GLY A 395 12.09 5.88 -4.43
N THR A 396 10.90 6.48 -4.54
CA THR A 396 10.35 7.39 -3.52
C THR A 396 9.89 6.67 -2.24
N PHE A 397 10.06 5.35 -2.18
CA PHE A 397 9.79 4.54 -1.03
C PHE A 397 10.96 4.64 -0.04
N CYS A 398 10.98 5.68 0.79
CA CYS A 398 12.11 5.98 1.66
C CYS A 398 11.68 6.15 3.13
N ALA A 399 12.56 5.71 4.02
CA ALA A 399 12.36 5.77 5.47
C ALA A 399 13.66 5.98 6.24
N PHE A 400 13.52 6.42 7.48
CA PHE A 400 14.58 6.49 8.48
C PHE A 400 13.98 6.27 9.87
N ASP A 401 14.81 5.86 10.82
CA ASP A 401 14.40 5.66 12.21
C ASP A 401 14.80 6.87 13.07
N CYS A 402 13.98 7.15 14.07
CA CYS A 402 14.38 8.01 15.18
C CYS A 402 14.92 7.20 16.37
N ASP A 403 15.63 7.87 17.27
CA ASP A 403 16.08 7.33 18.55
C ASP A 403 14.91 6.89 19.47
N SER A 404 13.79 7.61 19.41
CA SER A 404 12.59 7.35 20.20
C SER A 404 11.30 7.73 19.47
N VAL A 405 10.18 7.18 19.94
CA VAL A 405 8.83 7.57 19.48
C VAL A 405 8.54 9.04 19.77
N GLN A 406 9.01 9.55 20.90
CA GLN A 406 8.80 10.95 21.29
C GLN A 406 9.54 11.90 20.35
N THR A 407 10.79 11.60 19.99
CA THR A 407 11.54 12.38 18.99
C THR A 407 10.84 12.33 17.64
N ARG A 408 10.34 11.15 17.26
CA ARG A 408 9.57 10.95 16.04
C ARG A 408 8.34 11.85 15.96
N ASP A 409 7.48 11.78 16.96
CA ASP A 409 6.23 12.53 17.00
C ASP A 409 6.52 14.05 17.00
N LYS A 410 7.54 14.48 17.76
CA LYS A 410 7.99 15.88 17.76
C LYS A 410 8.51 16.33 16.40
N LEU A 411 9.23 15.48 15.67
CA LEU A 411 9.72 15.81 14.35
C LEU A 411 8.56 16.00 13.36
N ILE A 412 7.58 15.09 13.36
CA ILE A 412 6.37 15.20 12.53
C ILE A 412 5.62 16.50 12.86
N GLN A 413 5.36 16.77 14.14
CA GLN A 413 4.69 18.00 14.56
C GLN A 413 5.44 19.26 14.11
N LYS A 414 6.78 19.25 14.18
CA LYS A 414 7.60 20.37 13.69
C LYS A 414 7.56 20.49 12.17
N MET A 415 7.59 19.40 11.41
CA MET A 415 7.50 19.44 9.95
C MET A 415 6.18 20.05 9.48
N LEU A 416 5.08 19.78 10.20
CA LEU A 416 3.78 20.39 9.93
C LEU A 416 3.77 21.90 10.24
N LYS A 417 4.41 22.33 11.34
CA LYS A 417 4.36 23.73 11.81
C LYS A 417 5.43 24.67 11.22
N LYS A 418 6.60 24.16 10.83
CA LYS A 418 7.82 24.98 10.67
C LYS A 418 7.83 25.93 9.48
N TYR A 419 6.83 25.92 8.59
CA TYR A 419 6.69 26.98 7.58
C TYR A 419 6.09 28.29 8.14
N TYR A 420 5.61 28.29 9.38
CA TYR A 420 5.27 29.53 10.07
C TYR A 420 6.54 30.30 10.45
N ARG A 421 6.85 31.34 9.65
CA ARG A 421 7.84 32.40 9.87
C ARG A 421 9.31 32.05 9.70
N GLU A 422 9.79 32.26 8.48
CA GLU A 422 10.96 33.12 8.26
C GLU A 422 10.66 34.05 7.07
N GLN A 423 9.78 35.03 7.27
CA GLN A 423 9.89 36.28 6.52
C GLN A 423 10.82 37.21 7.33
N PRO A 424 11.72 37.95 6.65
CA PRO A 424 12.79 38.73 7.27
C PRO A 424 12.32 39.79 8.26
#